data_AF-A0A8H6EV76-F1
#
_entry.id   AF-A0A8H6EV76-F1
#
_cell.length_a   1.000
_cell.length_b   1.000
_cell.length_c   1.000
_cell.angle_alpha   90.00
_cell.angle_beta   90.00
_cell.angle_gamma   90.00
#
_symmetry.space_group_name_H-M   'P 1'
#
loop_
_entity.id
_entity.type
_entity.pdbx_description
1 polymer ?
#
loop_
_entity_poly.entity_id
_entity_poly.type
_entity_poly.pdbx_seq_one_letter_code
_entity_poly.pdbx_strand_id
1 'polypeptide(L)'
;MSESASNPILEQIPLITSPGQYKKRKTVTLPYDLEKLPQEFPDNEQKSLNDIKERFTTLQEREKRMIDRVEKLYNDSCKQPFEEWEKEVRRAVPGYIKEDGSIGIMTPTKKVTNIKETS
;
A
#
# COMPACT_ATOMS: atom_id res chain seq x y z
N MET A 1 30.96 -1.03 -33.55
CA MET A 1 30.44 -1.51 -32.25
C MET A 1 31.50 -2.43 -31.67
N SER A 2 32.26 -1.84 -30.73
CA SER A 2 33.34 -2.37 -29.87
C SER A 2 34.07 -3.67 -30.26
N GLU A 3 35.26 -3.48 -30.83
CA GLU A 3 36.38 -4.41 -30.77
C GLU A 3 36.70 -4.74 -29.30
N SER A 4 36.64 -6.02 -28.95
CA SER A 4 37.21 -6.52 -27.69
C SER A 4 38.73 -6.42 -27.80
N ALA A 5 39.28 -5.34 -27.26
CA ALA A 5 40.72 -5.09 -27.19
C ALA A 5 41.44 -6.30 -26.55
N SER A 6 42.11 -7.09 -27.38
CA SER A 6 43.03 -8.12 -26.93
C SER A 6 44.22 -7.44 -26.27
N ASN A 7 44.50 -7.77 -25.01
CA ASN A 7 45.64 -7.19 -24.29
C ASN A 7 46.95 -7.61 -24.97
N PRO A 8 47.79 -6.67 -25.46
CA PRO A 8 49.00 -6.98 -26.23
C PRO A 8 50.06 -7.73 -25.41
N ILE A 9 49.94 -7.72 -24.08
CA ILE A 9 50.80 -8.47 -23.15
C ILE A 9 50.58 -9.99 -23.29
N LEU A 10 49.36 -10.43 -23.63
CA LEU A 10 49.02 -11.85 -23.73
C LEU A 10 49.49 -12.49 -25.04
N GLU A 11 49.81 -11.69 -26.07
CA GLU A 11 50.36 -12.17 -27.34
C GLU A 11 51.86 -12.48 -27.26
N GLN A 12 52.56 -11.94 -26.24
CA GLN A 12 54.01 -12.09 -26.09
C GLN A 12 54.44 -13.31 -25.26
N ILE A 13 53.50 -14.05 -24.66
CA ILE A 13 53.82 -15.27 -23.92
C ILE A 13 53.98 -16.41 -24.94
N PRO A 14 55.17 -17.02 -25.09
CA PRO A 14 55.33 -18.15 -25.99
C PRO A 14 54.44 -19.29 -25.51
N LEU A 15 53.45 -19.66 -26.33
CA LEU A 15 52.62 -20.84 -26.09
C LEU A 15 53.53 -22.07 -26.12
N ILE A 16 53.87 -22.60 -24.94
CA ILE A 16 54.53 -23.90 -24.82
C ILE A 16 53.47 -24.94 -25.19
N THR A 17 53.38 -25.26 -26.48
CA THR A 17 52.57 -26.36 -26.98
C THR A 17 53.38 -27.64 -26.77
N SER A 18 53.17 -28.30 -25.63
CA SER A 18 53.64 -29.68 -25.50
C SER A 18 52.90 -30.53 -26.55
N PRO A 19 53.61 -31.34 -27.37
CA PRO A 19 52.97 -32.20 -28.36
C PRO A 19 52.41 -33.43 -27.63
N GLY A 20 51.37 -33.21 -26.83
CA GLY A 20 50.53 -34.25 -26.26
C GLY A 20 49.15 -34.06 -26.82
N GLN A 21 48.62 -35.07 -27.54
CA GLN A 21 47.25 -35.08 -28.02
C GLN A 21 46.28 -34.71 -26.88
N TYR A 22 45.75 -33.49 -26.91
CA TYR A 22 44.59 -33.12 -26.11
C TYR A 22 43.40 -33.93 -26.63
N LYS A 23 43.23 -35.15 -26.12
CA LYS A 23 42.01 -35.93 -26.32
C LYS A 23 40.87 -35.12 -25.70
N LYS A 24 39.95 -34.60 -26.53
CA LYS A 24 38.70 -34.00 -26.05
C LYS A 24 38.05 -34.97 -25.06
N ARG A 25 37.81 -34.51 -23.83
CA ARG A 25 37.10 -35.31 -22.82
C ARG A 25 35.71 -35.61 -23.38
N LYS A 26 35.35 -36.89 -23.50
CA LYS A 26 33.97 -37.31 -23.77
C LYS A 26 33.16 -37.00 -22.51
N THR A 27 32.16 -36.13 -22.63
CA THR A 27 31.14 -35.93 -21.60
C THR A 27 30.35 -37.23 -21.46
N VAL A 28 30.45 -37.88 -20.31
CA VAL A 28 29.60 -39.02 -19.97
C VAL A 28 28.30 -38.43 -19.45
N THR A 29 27.24 -38.50 -20.25
CA THR A 29 25.88 -38.18 -19.77
C THR A 29 25.45 -39.29 -18.81
N LEU A 30 24.91 -38.91 -17.65
CA LEU A 30 24.35 -39.86 -16.68
C LEU A 30 23.30 -40.75 -17.38
N PRO A 31 23.21 -42.05 -17.04
CA PRO A 31 22.26 -42.98 -17.67
C PRO A 31 20.81 -42.79 -17.20
N TYR A 32 20.51 -41.67 -16.56
CA TYR A 32 19.15 -41.30 -16.19
C TYR A 32 18.64 -40.27 -17.20
N ASP A 33 17.77 -40.75 -18.09
CA ASP A 33 16.80 -39.89 -18.76
C ASP A 33 15.93 -39.28 -17.67
N LEU A 34 16.30 -38.09 -17.19
CA LEU A 34 15.44 -37.30 -16.34
C LEU A 34 14.19 -37.00 -17.16
N GLU A 35 13.05 -37.54 -16.74
CA GLU A 35 11.75 -37.17 -17.29
C GLU A 35 11.68 -35.63 -17.32
N LYS A 36 11.53 -35.08 -18.52
CA LYS A 36 11.43 -33.63 -18.69
C LYS A 36 10.24 -33.16 -17.86
N LEU A 37 10.46 -32.13 -17.03
CA LEU A 37 9.37 -31.48 -16.31
C LEU A 37 8.23 -31.19 -17.28
N PRO A 38 6.97 -31.51 -16.94
CA PRO A 38 5.83 -31.17 -17.77
C PRO A 38 5.86 -29.66 -18.01
N GLN A 39 6.06 -29.27 -19.27
CA GLN A 39 6.20 -27.87 -19.66
C GLN A 39 4.85 -27.14 -19.65
N GLU A 40 3.76 -27.91 -19.61
CA GLU A 40 2.39 -27.43 -19.66
C GLU A 40 1.57 -28.10 -18.54
N PHE A 41 0.99 -27.28 -17.68
CA PHE A 41 0.03 -27.71 -16.68
C PHE A 41 -1.32 -28.01 -17.37
N PRO A 42 -2.07 -29.02 -16.91
CA PRO A 42 -3.37 -29.34 -17.50
C PRO A 42 -4.32 -28.13 -17.41
N ASP A 43 -4.95 -27.75 -18.53
CA ASP A 43 -5.87 -26.60 -18.65
C ASP A 43 -6.98 -26.58 -17.57
N ASN A 44 -7.33 -27.74 -17.03
CA ASN A 44 -8.32 -27.91 -15.97
C ASN A 44 -7.89 -27.27 -14.64
N GLU A 45 -6.59 -27.25 -14.32
CA GLU A 45 -6.06 -26.62 -13.10
C GLU A 45 -5.98 -25.10 -13.24
N GLN A 46 -5.78 -24.58 -14.45
CA GLN A 46 -5.83 -23.13 -14.69
C GLN A 46 -7.26 -22.58 -14.59
N LYS A 47 -8.26 -23.31 -15.09
CA LYS A 47 -9.68 -22.93 -14.94
C LYS A 47 -10.10 -22.91 -13.47
N SER A 48 -9.75 -23.95 -12.71
CA SER A 48 -10.08 -24.00 -11.28
C SER A 48 -9.41 -22.87 -10.49
N LEU A 49 -8.16 -22.53 -10.82
CA LEU A 49 -7.46 -21.41 -10.20
C LEU A 49 -8.12 -20.06 -10.50
N ASN A 50 -8.58 -19.85 -11.74
CA ASN A 50 -9.28 -18.62 -12.12
C ASN A 50 -10.64 -18.50 -11.42
N ASP A 51 -11.41 -19.59 -11.34
CA ASP A 51 -12.67 -19.61 -10.59
C ASP A 51 -12.46 -19.30 -9.10
N ILE A 52 -11.37 -19.83 -8.51
CA ILE A 52 -11.02 -19.53 -7.11
C ILE A 52 -10.65 -18.05 -6.95
N LYS A 53 -9.89 -17.48 -7.90
CA LYS A 53 -9.53 -16.05 -7.88
C LYS A 53 -10.76 -15.15 -7.97
N GLU A 54 -11.72 -15.45 -8.84
CA GLU A 54 -12.98 -14.69 -8.95
C GLU A 54 -13.83 -14.78 -7.68
N ARG A 55 -13.88 -15.96 -7.04
CA ARG A 55 -14.56 -16.11 -5.74
C ARG A 55 -13.88 -15.28 -4.65
N PHE A 56 -12.56 -15.14 -4.71
CA PHE A 56 -11.83 -14.35 -3.73
C PHE A 56 -12.04 -12.84 -3.92
N THR A 57 -12.04 -12.36 -5.17
CA THR A 57 -12.29 -10.95 -5.46
C THR A 57 -13.71 -10.55 -5.07
N THR A 58 -14.71 -11.39 -5.34
CA THR A 58 -16.10 -11.14 -4.94
C THR A 58 -16.28 -11.11 -3.42
N LEU A 59 -15.55 -11.94 -2.66
CA LEU A 59 -15.53 -11.87 -1.20
C LEU A 59 -14.91 -10.57 -0.69
N GLN A 60 -13.78 -10.14 -1.25
CA GLN A 60 -13.16 -8.85 -0.88
C GLN A 60 -14.08 -7.66 -1.15
N GLU A 61 -14.75 -7.64 -2.30
CA GLU A 61 -15.72 -6.59 -2.61
C GLU A 61 -16.92 -6.57 -1.64
N ARG A 62 -17.37 -7.76 -1.20
CA ARG A 62 -18.46 -7.87 -0.24
C ARG A 62 -18.04 -7.36 1.14
N GLU A 63 -16.83 -7.69 1.57
CA GLU A 63 -16.26 -7.19 2.82
C GLU A 63 -16.15 -5.67 2.81
N LYS A 64 -15.59 -5.09 1.73
CA LYS A 64 -15.50 -3.65 1.56
C LYS A 64 -16.87 -2.98 1.65
N ARG A 65 -17.89 -3.52 0.96
CA ARG A 65 -19.26 -3.01 1.03
C ARG A 65 -19.87 -3.07 2.44
N MET A 66 -19.50 -4.05 3.26
CA MET A 66 -19.96 -4.12 4.65
C MET A 66 -19.29 -3.05 5.50
N ILE A 67 -17.98 -2.83 5.35
CA ILE A 67 -17.25 -1.76 6.05
C ILE A 67 -17.87 -0.41 5.71
N ASP A 68 -18.04 -0.10 4.42
CA ASP A 68 -18.65 1.16 3.95
C ASP A 68 -20.05 1.37 4.55
N ARG A 69 -20.82 0.28 4.71
CA ARG A 69 -22.17 0.34 5.30
C ARG A 69 -22.12 0.64 6.79
N VAL A 70 -21.19 0.03 7.53
CA VAL A 70 -21.01 0.28 8.97
C VAL A 70 -20.54 1.71 9.21
N GLU A 71 -19.58 2.20 8.42
CA GLU A 71 -19.12 3.59 8.49
C GLU A 71 -20.26 4.57 8.20
N LYS A 72 -21.07 4.29 7.19
CA LYS A 72 -22.25 5.10 6.88
C LYS A 72 -23.24 5.11 8.04
N LEU A 73 -23.57 3.95 8.60
CA LEU A 73 -24.48 3.85 9.75
C LEU A 73 -23.95 4.62 10.96
N TYR A 74 -22.65 4.57 11.24
CA TYR A 74 -22.03 5.34 12.31
C TYR A 74 -22.10 6.84 12.05
N ASN A 75 -21.80 7.28 10.82
CA ASN A 75 -21.89 8.69 10.45
C ASN A 75 -23.33 9.22 10.58
N ASP A 76 -24.31 8.47 10.08
CA ASP A 76 -25.71 8.89 10.08
C ASP A 76 -26.31 8.82 11.51
N SER A 77 -25.96 7.81 12.32
CA SER A 77 -26.60 7.58 13.63
C SER A 77 -25.92 8.31 14.79
N CYS A 78 -24.61 8.56 14.71
CA CYS A 78 -23.85 9.11 15.82
C CYS A 78 -23.23 10.47 15.48
N LYS A 79 -22.54 10.55 14.34
CA LYS A 79 -21.75 11.74 14.01
C LYS A 79 -22.65 12.94 13.67
N GLN A 80 -23.60 12.77 12.75
CA GLN A 80 -24.48 13.87 12.34
C GLN A 80 -25.33 14.43 13.48
N PRO A 81 -26.03 13.62 14.30
CA PRO A 81 -26.80 14.14 15.43
C PRO A 81 -25.92 14.86 16.47
N PHE A 82 -24.69 14.37 16.67
CA PHE A 82 -23.74 15.03 17.56
C PHE A 82 -23.29 16.40 17.04
N GLU A 83 -22.96 16.50 15.74
CA GLU A 83 -22.58 17.77 15.11
C GLU A 83 -23.74 18.77 15.11
N GLU A 84 -24.97 18.30 14.90
CA GLU A 84 -26.18 19.12 15.00
C GLU A 84 -26.41 19.64 16.41
N TRP A 85 -26.30 18.76 17.42
CA TRP A 85 -26.37 19.14 18.82
C TRP A 85 -25.28 20.15 19.20
N GLU A 86 -24.04 19.91 18.79
CA GLU A 86 -22.92 20.82 19.08
C GLU A 86 -23.18 22.22 18.50
N LYS A 87 -23.68 22.28 17.27
CA LYS A 87 -24.05 23.54 16.61
C LYS A 87 -25.19 24.25 17.34
N GLU A 88 -26.18 23.52 17.82
CA GLU A 88 -27.29 24.08 18.59
C GLU A 88 -26.84 24.64 19.94
N VAL A 89 -25.97 23.91 20.67
CA VAL A 89 -25.42 24.36 21.94
C VAL A 89 -24.56 25.62 21.76
N ARG A 90 -23.70 25.66 20.73
CA ARG A 90 -22.91 26.86 20.41
C ARG A 90 -23.78 28.09 20.11
N ARG A 91 -24.96 27.90 19.50
CA ARG A 91 -25.93 28.99 19.26
C ARG A 91 -26.63 29.43 20.55
N ALA A 92 -27.03 28.48 21.40
CA ALA A 92 -27.72 28.76 22.64
C ALA A 92 -26.84 29.48 23.66
N VAL A 93 -25.54 29.19 23.68
CA VAL A 93 -24.59 29.77 24.63
C VAL A 93 -23.31 30.25 23.94
N PRO A 94 -23.35 31.42 23.26
CA PRO A 94 -22.20 31.96 22.55
C PRO A 94 -21.05 32.26 23.53
N GLY A 95 -19.85 31.72 23.25
CA GLY A 95 -18.64 31.99 24.03
C GLY A 95 -18.32 30.98 25.14
N TYR A 96 -19.23 30.05 25.46
CA TYR A 96 -18.94 28.94 26.39
C TYR A 96 -18.27 27.74 25.73
N ILE A 97 -18.46 27.54 24.42
CA ILE A 97 -17.79 26.48 23.64
C ILE A 97 -17.08 27.15 22.48
N LYS A 98 -15.75 27.05 22.45
CA LYS A 98 -14.91 27.60 21.38
C LYS A 98 -14.91 26.67 20.17
N GLU A 99 -14.42 27.16 19.03
CA GLU A 99 -14.42 26.41 17.76
C GLU A 99 -13.65 25.08 17.83
N ASP A 100 -12.68 25.00 18.74
CA ASP A 100 -11.85 23.84 19.06
C ASP A 100 -12.50 22.84 20.04
N GLY A 101 -13.75 23.07 20.46
CA GLY A 101 -14.47 22.23 21.43
C GLY A 101 -14.07 22.46 22.88
N SER A 102 -13.19 23.43 23.16
CA SER A 102 -12.80 23.78 24.54
C SER A 102 -13.85 24.66 25.22
N ILE A 103 -13.99 24.51 26.54
CA ILE A 103 -14.91 25.32 27.35
C ILE A 103 -14.30 26.72 27.53
N GLY A 104 -14.94 27.74 26.96
CA GLY A 104 -14.60 29.13 27.16
C GLY A 104 -15.10 29.63 28.52
N ILE A 105 -14.19 30.14 29.35
CA ILE A 105 -14.57 30.81 30.61
C ILE A 105 -15.14 32.19 30.26
N MET A 106 -16.43 32.41 30.49
CA MET A 106 -17.02 33.75 30.39
C MET A 106 -16.51 34.64 31.52
N THR A 107 -15.75 35.69 31.16
CA THR A 107 -15.45 36.78 32.08
C THR A 107 -16.68 37.70 32.19
N PRO A 108 -17.19 37.98 33.40
CA PRO A 108 -18.36 38.83 33.58
C PRO A 108 -18.05 40.26 33.12
N THR A 109 -18.81 40.75 32.14
CA THR A 109 -18.71 42.12 31.66
C THR A 109 -19.35 43.05 32.68
N LYS A 110 -18.55 43.81 33.42
CA LYS A 110 -19.08 44.86 34.31
C LYS A 110 -19.78 45.92 33.44
N LYS A 111 -21.06 46.19 33.71
CA LYS A 111 -21.77 47.32 33.09
C LYS A 111 -21.05 48.61 33.48
N VAL A 112 -20.44 49.29 32.51
CA VAL A 112 -19.92 50.65 32.70
C VAL A 112 -21.11 51.59 32.65
N THR A 113 -21.67 51.91 33.81
CA THR A 113 -22.64 53.01 33.96
C THR A 113 -21.87 54.32 33.83
N ASN A 114 -21.86 54.92 32.64
CA ASN A 114 -21.48 56.32 32.46
C ASN A 114 -22.58 57.19 33.06
N ILE A 115 -22.44 57.56 34.32
CA ILE A 115 -23.20 58.65 34.92
C ILE A 115 -22.59 59.94 34.36
N LYS A 116 -23.23 60.52 33.33
CA LYS A 116 -22.96 61.91 32.97
C LYS A 116 -23.61 62.78 34.03
N GLU A 117 -22.82 63.26 34.98
CA GLU A 117 -23.16 64.43 35.79
C GLU A 117 -23.15 65.65 34.85
N THR A 118 -24.34 66.16 34.55
CA THR A 118 -24.51 67.51 34.00
C THR A 118 -24.98 68.40 35.14
N SER A 119 -24.07 69.22 35.65
CA SER A 119 -24.37 70.47 36.38
C SER A 119 -24.13 71.64 35.43
#